data_AF-A0A4R4GD52-F1
#
_entry.id   AF-A0A4R4GD52-F1
#
_cell.length_a   1.000
_cell.length_b   1.000
_cell.length_c   1.000
_cell.angle_alpha   90.00
_cell.angle_beta   90.00
_cell.angle_gamma   90.00
#
_symmetry.space_group_name_H-M   'P 1'
#
loop_
_entity.id
_entity.type
_entity.pdbx_description
1 polymer ?
#
loop_
_entity_poly.entity_id
_entity_poly.type
_entity_poly.pdbx_seq_one_letter_code
_entity_poly.pdbx_strand_id
1 'polypeptide(L)'
;MKKYILFYLLFCLSVGGWAKDFVHPGILHSSEALRRIAGLVKNDVNPSMGSFNKLKAEPEASYHYCIQGPFRFISRSGEYGYTKSPCEDDFNAAYYNAIMWNITKDRRHADKAMEIIRNYAATLEKIFPMDAPLCAGLQGFILVNAAEIMRYTYVEEHNENGWTYKDTKQTEAMFRNVFLPILSEFYKTKPYTNGNWGIAVTKVQIGISVFLNDTKLYDDALDFFYHGKDNGTLPNYVAETGQIQESGRDQAHCMLGIGCLAEIAEVAWNQGDDLYGALDNRIMKGCEYLSKSNLGYDVPFHVWKDLTGKYSNWQSLGQAGMGEFRAVFELPYNHYVERKKMEMPYTKMVLNRIRPEGAGFTCDNPGFGTLLFYLGKDGERERKGRINENLKENLFGWQFAAASLKLKDDKMMLMSSGISCKKKGIMYDAGSYPYIAIKISHLPKNHNKNWFALSYNVMSAPEFWVFGESDAQIMDGNIYVFSIHGAKSNNGTEFSKGLTNVTLLMDFGETGGEGLDVEWIRSVADLEF
;
A
#
# COMPACT_ATOMS: atom_id res chain seq x y z
N MET A 1 73.00 -35.10 9.57
CA MET A 1 72.00 -34.05 9.32
C MET A 1 70.73 -34.69 8.74
N LYS A 2 69.62 -34.51 9.47
CA LYS A 2 68.19 -34.57 9.11
C LYS A 2 67.68 -35.71 8.19
N LYS A 3 67.00 -36.69 8.80
CA LYS A 3 65.95 -37.51 8.18
C LYS A 3 64.67 -36.67 8.05
N TYR A 4 64.09 -36.60 6.85
CA TYR A 4 62.78 -35.99 6.63
C TYR A 4 61.72 -37.10 6.67
N ILE A 5 60.79 -36.99 7.62
CA ILE A 5 59.55 -37.79 7.67
C ILE A 5 58.47 -36.91 7.03
N LEU A 6 57.89 -37.40 5.93
CA LEU A 6 56.79 -36.75 5.24
C LEU A 6 55.47 -37.24 5.87
N PHE A 7 54.77 -36.36 6.58
CA PHE A 7 53.40 -36.63 7.07
C PHE A 7 52.41 -36.18 5.99
N TYR A 8 51.67 -37.12 5.41
CA TYR A 8 50.48 -36.81 4.61
C TYR A 8 49.28 -36.62 5.56
N LEU A 9 48.80 -35.39 5.70
CA LEU A 9 47.52 -35.07 6.32
C LEU A 9 46.43 -35.23 5.25
N LEU A 10 45.63 -36.29 5.36
CA LEU A 10 44.36 -36.39 4.65
C LEU A 10 43.39 -35.37 5.27
N PHE A 11 43.09 -34.30 4.54
CA PHE A 11 41.97 -33.42 4.84
C PHE A 11 40.70 -34.07 4.27
N CYS A 12 39.95 -34.79 5.11
CA CYS A 12 38.57 -35.13 4.79
C CYS A 12 37.74 -33.85 4.90
N LEU A 13 37.52 -33.17 3.77
CA LEU A 13 36.46 -32.18 3.64
C LEU A 13 35.13 -32.95 3.70
N SER A 14 34.59 -33.08 4.92
CA SER A 14 33.17 -33.37 5.09
C SER A 14 32.40 -32.19 4.49
N VAL A 15 31.84 -32.38 3.30
CA VAL A 15 30.78 -31.52 2.76
C VAL A 15 29.54 -31.82 3.60
N GLY A 16 29.51 -31.28 4.83
CA GLY A 16 28.25 -31.10 5.54
C GLY A 16 27.51 -30.01 4.80
N GLY A 17 26.42 -30.36 4.12
CA GLY A 17 25.46 -29.36 3.68
C GLY A 17 24.99 -28.62 4.93
N TRP A 18 25.38 -27.35 5.08
CA TRP A 18 24.84 -26.51 6.14
C TRP A 18 23.38 -26.30 5.80
N ALA A 19 22.48 -26.84 6.63
CA ALA A 19 21.06 -26.48 6.54
C ALA A 19 20.96 -24.96 6.69
N LYS A 20 20.12 -24.32 5.88
CA LYS A 20 19.91 -22.87 5.99
C LYS A 20 19.26 -22.58 7.35
N ASP A 21 19.94 -21.81 8.19
CA ASP A 21 19.36 -21.29 9.43
C ASP A 21 18.45 -20.11 9.07
N PHE A 22 17.13 -20.29 9.23
CA PHE A 22 16.16 -19.23 8.97
C PHE A 22 16.17 -18.16 10.07
N VAL A 23 16.05 -16.90 9.67
CA VAL A 23 15.90 -15.76 10.58
C VAL A 23 14.44 -15.66 11.00
N HIS A 24 14.23 -15.50 12.31
CA HIS A 24 12.90 -15.52 12.92
C HIS A 24 12.68 -14.40 13.96
N PRO A 25 11.48 -13.77 13.99
CA PRO A 25 10.51 -13.78 12.90
C PRO A 25 11.18 -13.20 11.64
N GLY A 26 10.83 -13.69 10.46
CA GLY A 26 11.53 -13.28 9.23
C GLY A 26 10.77 -13.48 7.93
N ILE A 27 9.44 -13.53 8.00
CA ILE A 27 8.58 -13.44 6.80
C ILE A 27 8.54 -11.96 6.36
N LEU A 28 7.46 -11.21 6.57
CA LEU A 28 7.48 -9.77 6.25
C LEU A 28 8.14 -8.93 7.34
N HIS A 29 8.14 -9.41 8.59
CA HIS A 29 8.56 -8.62 9.75
C HIS A 29 9.66 -9.32 10.52
N SER A 30 10.85 -8.73 10.51
CA SER A 30 11.92 -9.10 11.40
C SER A 30 11.73 -8.52 12.81
N SER A 31 12.45 -9.06 13.80
CA SER A 31 12.53 -8.46 15.15
C SER A 31 12.94 -6.99 15.12
N GLU A 32 13.80 -6.60 14.17
CA GLU A 32 14.18 -5.19 13.97
C GLU A 32 13.06 -4.37 13.35
N ALA A 33 12.37 -4.91 12.33
CA ALA A 33 11.22 -4.25 11.72
C ALA A 33 10.09 -3.98 12.73
N LEU A 34 9.76 -4.96 13.58
CA LEU A 34 8.73 -4.79 14.62
C LEU A 34 9.12 -3.71 15.65
N ARG A 35 10.40 -3.69 16.08
CA ARG A 35 10.92 -2.62 16.96
C ARG A 35 10.86 -1.25 16.29
N ARG A 36 11.19 -1.16 14.99
CA ARG A 36 11.05 0.07 14.20
C ARG A 36 9.61 0.53 14.15
N ILE A 37 8.66 -0.35 13.82
CA ILE A 37 7.23 -0.04 13.75
C ILE A 37 6.72 0.53 15.09
N ALA A 38 7.04 -0.13 16.21
CA ALA A 38 6.71 0.37 17.54
C ALA A 38 7.38 1.73 17.84
N GLY A 39 8.63 1.92 17.40
CA GLY A 39 9.37 3.17 17.54
C GLY A 39 8.76 4.34 16.74
N LEU A 40 8.25 4.08 15.53
CA LEU A 40 7.56 5.08 14.70
C LEU A 40 6.33 5.63 15.44
N VAL A 41 5.54 4.75 16.05
CA VAL A 41 4.35 5.15 16.83
C VAL A 41 4.72 5.83 18.13
N LYS A 42 5.66 5.24 18.90
CA LYS A 42 6.10 5.81 20.19
C LYS A 42 6.64 7.23 20.05
N ASN A 43 7.33 7.51 18.95
CA ASN A 43 7.96 8.80 18.69
C ASN A 43 7.08 9.75 17.85
N ASP A 44 5.83 9.37 17.55
CA ASP A 44 4.89 10.21 16.80
C ASP A 44 5.42 10.62 15.41
N VAL A 45 6.05 9.67 14.71
CA VAL A 45 6.73 9.92 13.42
C VAL A 45 5.71 10.05 12.28
N ASN A 46 5.79 11.13 11.51
CA ASN A 46 4.95 11.34 10.32
C ASN A 46 5.67 10.85 9.04
N PRO A 47 4.96 10.18 8.12
CA PRO A 47 3.50 9.95 8.09
C PRO A 47 3.03 8.66 8.79
N SER A 48 3.95 7.88 9.38
CA SER A 48 3.64 6.56 9.97
C SER A 48 2.57 6.60 11.07
N MET A 49 2.53 7.65 11.88
CA MET A 49 1.49 7.83 12.90
C MET A 49 0.09 7.94 12.29
N GLY A 50 -0.04 8.62 11.15
CA GLY A 50 -1.30 8.68 10.42
C GLY A 50 -1.78 7.31 9.96
N SER A 51 -0.86 6.44 9.53
CA SER A 51 -1.18 5.07 9.12
C SER A 51 -1.50 4.17 10.32
N PHE A 52 -0.85 4.37 11.47
CA PHE A 52 -1.22 3.73 12.74
C PHE A 52 -2.63 4.14 13.21
N ASN A 53 -2.99 5.42 13.07
CA ASN A 53 -4.35 5.87 13.39
C ASN A 53 -5.40 5.22 12.49
N LYS A 54 -5.09 4.98 11.21
CA LYS A 54 -5.94 4.19 10.30
C LYS A 54 -6.03 2.73 10.76
N LEU A 55 -4.91 2.08 11.06
CA LEU A 55 -4.89 0.69 11.56
C LEU A 55 -5.76 0.56 12.82
N LYS A 56 -5.59 1.45 13.79
CA LYS A 56 -6.35 1.45 15.04
C LYS A 56 -7.86 1.61 14.83
N ALA A 57 -8.28 2.23 13.73
CA ALA A 57 -9.68 2.44 13.39
C ALA A 57 -10.32 1.24 12.66
N GLU A 58 -9.53 0.29 12.17
CA GLU A 58 -10.08 -0.89 11.49
C GLU A 58 -10.81 -1.83 12.47
N PRO A 59 -12.00 -2.35 12.12
CA PRO A 59 -12.69 -3.35 12.91
C PRO A 59 -11.84 -4.59 13.22
N GLU A 60 -11.08 -5.06 12.24
CA GLU A 60 -10.21 -6.24 12.32
C GLU A 60 -9.02 -6.00 13.27
N ALA A 61 -8.60 -4.76 13.49
CA ALA A 61 -7.52 -4.43 14.43
C ALA A 61 -7.99 -4.37 15.89
N SER A 62 -9.30 -4.45 16.15
CA SER A 62 -9.86 -4.43 17.49
C SER A 62 -9.67 -5.78 18.20
N TYR A 63 -9.22 -5.77 19.47
CA TYR A 63 -9.22 -6.98 20.29
C TYR A 63 -10.66 -7.45 20.64
N HIS A 64 -11.68 -6.65 20.37
CA HIS A 64 -13.09 -7.04 20.45
C HIS A 64 -13.64 -7.64 19.14
N TYR A 65 -12.80 -7.83 18.11
CA TYR A 65 -13.20 -8.45 16.85
C TYR A 65 -13.91 -9.80 17.09
N CYS A 66 -15.08 -9.95 16.46
CA CYS A 66 -15.88 -11.17 16.52
C CYS A 66 -15.45 -12.09 15.39
N ILE A 67 -14.85 -13.23 15.74
CA ILE A 67 -14.40 -14.23 14.76
C ILE A 67 -15.61 -14.74 13.99
N GLN A 68 -15.53 -14.74 12.66
CA GLN A 68 -16.63 -15.14 11.79
C GLN A 68 -16.60 -16.64 11.46
N GLY A 69 -15.40 -17.23 11.41
CA GLY A 69 -15.18 -18.67 11.34
C GLY A 69 -15.07 -19.34 12.73
N PRO A 70 -14.12 -20.28 12.95
CA PRO A 70 -13.26 -20.89 11.94
C PRO A 70 -14.08 -21.80 11.00
N PHE A 71 -13.79 -21.74 9.71
CA PHE A 71 -14.46 -22.61 8.73
C PHE A 71 -13.68 -23.91 8.56
N ARG A 72 -14.40 -25.04 8.51
CA ARG A 72 -13.79 -26.33 8.11
C ARG A 72 -13.32 -26.31 6.66
N PHE A 73 -14.06 -25.60 5.81
CA PHE A 73 -13.81 -25.50 4.38
C PHE A 73 -13.81 -24.04 3.95
N ILE A 74 -12.80 -23.61 3.21
CA ILE A 74 -12.74 -22.25 2.65
C ILE A 74 -12.66 -22.27 1.14
N SER A 75 -13.21 -21.25 0.49
CA SER A 75 -13.14 -21.08 -0.96
C SER A 75 -13.37 -19.62 -1.35
N ARG A 76 -12.85 -19.23 -2.51
CA ARG A 76 -13.16 -17.93 -3.15
C ARG A 76 -14.39 -18.01 -4.07
N SER A 77 -14.90 -19.20 -4.35
CA SER A 77 -16.00 -19.42 -5.29
C SER A 77 -16.74 -20.75 -5.04
N GLY A 78 -17.84 -20.98 -5.77
CA GLY A 78 -18.63 -22.21 -5.66
C GLY A 78 -19.39 -22.35 -4.33
N GLU A 79 -19.69 -23.59 -3.95
CA GLU A 79 -20.50 -23.95 -2.76
C GLU A 79 -20.00 -23.27 -1.47
N TYR A 80 -18.68 -23.21 -1.28
CA TYR A 80 -18.04 -22.62 -0.11
C TYR A 80 -17.64 -21.15 -0.32
N GLY A 81 -18.05 -20.51 -1.42
CA GLY A 81 -17.67 -19.13 -1.73
C GLY A 81 -18.15 -18.09 -0.71
N TYR A 82 -19.18 -18.41 0.08
CA TYR A 82 -19.66 -17.56 1.19
C TYR A 82 -18.61 -17.37 2.30
N THR A 83 -17.61 -18.25 2.38
CA THR A 83 -16.53 -18.18 3.39
C THR A 83 -15.46 -17.17 3.02
N LYS A 84 -15.41 -16.68 1.78
CA LYS A 84 -14.32 -15.84 1.27
C LYS A 84 -14.07 -14.61 2.13
N SER A 85 -15.05 -13.69 2.21
CA SER A 85 -14.89 -12.45 2.97
C SER A 85 -14.71 -12.71 4.47
N PRO A 86 -15.57 -13.52 5.12
CA PRO A 86 -15.41 -13.82 6.54
C PRO A 86 -14.04 -14.39 6.93
N CYS A 87 -13.48 -15.27 6.09
CA CYS A 87 -12.14 -15.83 6.32
C CYS A 87 -11.02 -14.81 6.07
N GLU A 88 -11.18 -13.93 5.07
CA GLU A 88 -10.25 -12.82 4.81
C GLU A 88 -10.21 -11.86 6.00
N ASP A 89 -11.38 -11.49 6.53
CA ASP A 89 -11.51 -10.61 7.70
C ASP A 89 -10.89 -11.25 8.95
N ASP A 90 -11.12 -12.55 9.19
CA ASP A 90 -10.50 -13.27 10.31
C ASP A 90 -8.97 -13.27 10.19
N PHE A 91 -8.41 -13.52 9.01
CA PHE A 91 -6.95 -13.57 8.83
C PHE A 91 -6.32 -12.18 8.93
N ASN A 92 -6.97 -11.16 8.36
CA ASN A 92 -6.58 -9.77 8.57
C ASN A 92 -6.65 -9.41 10.06
N ALA A 93 -7.68 -9.86 10.79
CA ALA A 93 -7.79 -9.61 12.22
C ALA A 93 -6.67 -10.28 13.02
N ALA A 94 -6.28 -11.51 12.68
CA ALA A 94 -5.13 -12.17 13.30
C ALA A 94 -3.84 -11.35 13.08
N TYR A 95 -3.60 -10.93 11.84
CA TYR A 95 -2.40 -10.18 11.46
C TYR A 95 -2.37 -8.77 12.08
N TYR A 96 -3.45 -8.01 11.98
CA TYR A 96 -3.55 -6.67 12.55
C TYR A 96 -3.44 -6.69 14.07
N ASN A 97 -4.07 -7.65 14.76
CA ASN A 97 -3.90 -7.80 16.20
C ASN A 97 -2.47 -8.22 16.59
N ALA A 98 -1.76 -9.03 15.78
CA ALA A 98 -0.35 -9.34 16.00
C ALA A 98 0.55 -8.09 15.88
N ILE A 99 0.26 -7.19 14.94
CA ILE A 99 0.93 -5.90 14.81
C ILE A 99 0.58 -4.97 15.98
N MET A 100 -0.70 -4.88 16.36
CA MET A 100 -1.16 -4.08 17.50
C MET A 100 -0.52 -4.54 18.80
N TRP A 101 -0.37 -5.85 19.03
CA TRP A 101 0.40 -6.40 20.15
C TRP A 101 1.83 -5.85 20.17
N ASN A 102 2.51 -5.89 19.02
CA ASN A 102 3.91 -5.47 18.94
C ASN A 102 4.12 -3.97 19.13
N ILE A 103 3.13 -3.15 18.77
CA ILE A 103 3.15 -1.69 18.97
C ILE A 103 2.75 -1.32 20.42
N THR A 104 1.61 -1.82 20.89
CA THR A 104 0.95 -1.35 22.12
C THR A 104 1.37 -2.11 23.37
N LYS A 105 1.83 -3.36 23.20
CA LYS A 105 2.05 -4.33 24.28
C LYS A 105 0.80 -4.61 25.12
N ASP A 106 -0.39 -4.34 24.58
CA ASP A 106 -1.66 -4.74 25.19
C ASP A 106 -1.95 -6.21 24.86
N ARG A 107 -1.91 -7.05 25.90
CA ARG A 107 -2.08 -8.50 25.81
C ARG A 107 -3.40 -8.92 25.13
N ARG A 108 -4.44 -8.09 25.20
CA ARG A 108 -5.75 -8.41 24.59
C ARG A 108 -5.66 -8.57 23.07
N HIS A 109 -4.80 -7.80 22.41
CA HIS A 109 -4.54 -7.97 20.98
C HIS A 109 -3.81 -9.30 20.71
N ALA A 110 -2.79 -9.64 21.52
CA ALA A 110 -2.09 -10.91 21.39
C ALA A 110 -3.04 -12.11 21.57
N ASP A 111 -3.90 -12.06 22.60
CA ASP A 111 -4.89 -13.09 22.87
C ASP A 111 -5.87 -13.26 21.69
N LYS A 112 -6.34 -12.16 21.08
CA LYS A 112 -7.21 -12.21 19.88
C LYS A 112 -6.51 -12.84 18.68
N ALA A 113 -5.26 -12.48 18.41
CA ALA A 113 -4.49 -13.07 17.33
C ALA A 113 -4.29 -14.58 17.55
N MET A 114 -3.92 -14.99 18.77
CA MET A 114 -3.76 -16.40 19.13
C MET A 114 -5.07 -17.18 19.04
N GLU A 115 -6.20 -16.59 19.44
CA GLU A 115 -7.52 -17.20 19.34
C GLU A 115 -7.85 -17.59 17.89
N ILE A 116 -7.66 -16.65 16.95
CA ILE A 116 -7.94 -16.90 15.53
C ILE A 116 -6.99 -17.98 14.97
N ILE A 117 -5.68 -17.85 15.22
CA ILE A 117 -4.67 -18.80 14.72
C ILE A 117 -4.97 -20.22 15.23
N ARG A 118 -5.24 -20.38 16.53
CA ARG A 118 -5.58 -21.67 17.15
C ARG A 118 -6.87 -22.25 16.59
N ASN A 119 -7.90 -21.41 16.43
CA ASN A 119 -9.20 -21.83 15.90
C ASN A 119 -9.08 -22.38 14.48
N TYR A 120 -8.34 -21.72 13.58
CA TYR A 120 -8.13 -22.23 12.22
C TYR A 120 -7.19 -23.43 12.19
N ALA A 121 -6.09 -23.42 12.96
CA ALA A 121 -5.17 -24.55 13.02
C ALA A 121 -5.82 -25.85 13.53
N ALA A 122 -6.89 -25.73 14.34
CA ALA A 122 -7.66 -26.88 14.83
C ALA A 122 -8.82 -27.31 13.91
N THR A 123 -9.33 -26.42 13.05
CA THR A 123 -10.62 -26.63 12.35
C THR A 123 -10.50 -26.75 10.84
N LEU A 124 -9.54 -26.03 10.23
CA LEU A 124 -9.46 -25.93 8.77
C LEU A 124 -9.00 -27.27 8.18
N GLU A 125 -9.83 -27.86 7.32
CA GLU A 125 -9.59 -29.17 6.72
C GLU A 125 -9.26 -29.08 5.24
N LYS A 126 -9.85 -28.12 4.51
CA LYS A 126 -9.72 -28.06 3.05
C LYS A 126 -9.95 -26.67 2.47
N ILE A 127 -9.19 -26.35 1.43
CA ILE A 127 -9.50 -25.26 0.50
C ILE A 127 -10.13 -25.87 -0.75
N PHE A 128 -11.32 -25.43 -1.13
CA PHE A 128 -12.05 -26.01 -2.25
C PHE A 128 -11.53 -25.53 -3.63
N PRO A 129 -11.66 -26.36 -4.69
CA PRO A 129 -11.08 -26.10 -6.03
C PRO A 129 -11.62 -24.84 -6.76
N MET A 130 -11.13 -24.63 -7.99
CA MET A 130 -11.27 -23.42 -8.84
C MET A 130 -10.24 -22.35 -8.51
N ASP A 131 -10.55 -21.49 -7.55
CA ASP A 131 -9.68 -20.39 -7.14
C ASP A 131 -8.81 -20.76 -5.93
N ALA A 132 -8.67 -22.06 -5.66
CA ALA A 132 -7.88 -22.60 -4.54
C ALA A 132 -6.45 -22.02 -4.48
N PRO A 133 -5.70 -21.86 -5.59
CA PRO A 133 -4.36 -21.29 -5.54
C PRO A 133 -4.34 -19.84 -5.06
N LEU A 134 -5.32 -19.02 -5.44
CA LEU A 134 -5.44 -17.64 -4.94
C LEU A 134 -5.93 -17.61 -3.49
N CYS A 135 -6.84 -18.51 -3.12
CA CYS A 135 -7.30 -18.66 -1.73
C CYS A 135 -6.12 -18.98 -0.82
N ALA A 136 -5.34 -20.01 -1.16
CA ALA A 136 -4.13 -20.38 -0.43
C ALA A 136 -3.06 -19.27 -0.48
N GLY A 137 -2.84 -18.69 -1.66
CA GLY A 137 -1.80 -17.69 -1.92
C GLY A 137 -1.96 -16.37 -1.19
N LEU A 138 -3.18 -15.83 -1.16
CA LEU A 138 -3.43 -14.50 -0.62
C LEU A 138 -3.81 -14.57 0.86
N GLN A 139 -4.81 -15.39 1.20
CA GLN A 139 -5.28 -15.54 2.59
C GLN A 139 -4.23 -16.24 3.45
N GLY A 140 -3.62 -17.31 2.94
CA GLY A 140 -2.59 -18.05 3.67
C GLY A 140 -1.35 -17.22 3.99
N PHE A 141 -0.99 -16.26 3.13
CA PHE A 141 0.16 -15.39 3.38
C PHE A 141 -0.06 -14.42 4.54
N ILE A 142 -1.27 -13.88 4.69
CA ILE A 142 -1.62 -13.04 5.85
C ILE A 142 -1.60 -13.89 7.13
N LEU A 143 -2.19 -15.08 7.10
CA LEU A 143 -2.23 -15.98 8.26
C LEU A 143 -0.84 -16.45 8.71
N VAL A 144 0.04 -16.83 7.78
CA VAL A 144 1.39 -17.30 8.14
C VAL A 144 2.24 -16.16 8.72
N ASN A 145 2.07 -14.92 8.25
CA ASN A 145 2.72 -13.76 8.87
C ASN A 145 2.22 -13.53 10.30
N ALA A 146 0.91 -13.65 10.55
CA ALA A 146 0.36 -13.55 11.91
C ALA A 146 0.94 -14.64 12.83
N ALA A 147 0.92 -15.90 12.37
CA ALA A 147 1.46 -17.04 13.10
C ALA A 147 2.96 -16.87 13.42
N GLU A 148 3.75 -16.46 12.45
CA GLU A 148 5.18 -16.19 12.61
C GLU A 148 5.44 -15.10 13.65
N ILE A 149 4.76 -13.96 13.56
CA ILE A 149 4.92 -12.87 14.54
C ILE A 149 4.60 -13.38 15.95
N MET A 150 3.48 -14.08 16.12
CA MET A 150 3.04 -14.53 17.43
C MET A 150 3.96 -15.61 18.02
N ARG A 151 4.46 -16.54 17.18
CA ARG A 151 5.42 -17.60 17.57
C ARG A 151 6.66 -17.06 18.26
N TYR A 152 7.12 -15.87 17.88
CA TYR A 152 8.36 -15.29 18.39
C TYR A 152 8.17 -14.05 19.29
N THR A 153 6.96 -13.48 19.37
CA THR A 153 6.74 -12.23 20.14
C THR A 153 5.76 -12.39 21.31
N TYR A 154 5.06 -13.50 21.42
CA TYR A 154 4.11 -13.77 22.49
C TYR A 154 4.23 -15.23 22.93
N VAL A 155 5.32 -15.59 23.60
CA VAL A 155 5.65 -16.98 23.98
C VAL A 155 5.16 -17.34 25.39
N GLU A 156 4.87 -18.62 25.61
CA GLU A 156 4.33 -19.15 26.88
C GLU A 156 5.23 -18.91 28.09
N GLU A 157 6.55 -18.80 27.87
CA GLU A 157 7.57 -18.53 28.89
C GLU A 157 7.36 -17.19 29.60
N HIS A 158 6.69 -16.25 28.93
CA HIS A 158 6.48 -14.88 29.43
C HIS A 158 5.00 -14.48 29.47
N ASN A 159 4.11 -15.31 28.92
CA ASN A 159 2.70 -14.98 28.76
C ASN A 159 1.83 -16.22 28.96
N GLU A 160 0.83 -16.12 29.84
CA GLU A 160 -0.06 -17.23 30.20
C GLU A 160 -0.77 -17.89 28.98
N ASN A 161 -1.18 -17.10 27.99
CA ASN A 161 -1.81 -17.58 26.75
C ASN A 161 -0.84 -17.61 25.56
N GLY A 162 0.46 -17.50 25.84
CA GLY A 162 1.51 -17.43 24.83
C GLY A 162 1.57 -18.66 23.93
N TRP A 163 2.29 -18.51 22.83
CA TRP A 163 2.57 -19.54 21.85
C TRP A 163 3.29 -20.72 22.50
N THR A 164 2.75 -21.91 22.26
CA THR A 164 3.23 -23.17 22.82
C THR A 164 3.82 -24.08 21.75
N TYR A 165 4.49 -25.15 22.20
CA TYR A 165 4.91 -26.23 21.30
C TYR A 165 3.71 -26.92 20.59
N LYS A 166 2.54 -26.97 21.25
CA LYS A 166 1.31 -27.51 20.64
C LYS A 166 0.82 -26.62 19.50
N ASP A 167 0.84 -25.31 19.69
CA ASP A 167 0.45 -24.33 18.67
C ASP A 167 1.35 -24.46 17.43
N THR A 168 2.65 -24.66 17.65
CA THR A 168 3.61 -24.96 16.57
C THR A 168 3.16 -26.19 15.79
N LYS A 169 2.97 -27.34 16.44
CA LYS A 169 2.57 -28.58 15.76
C LYS A 169 1.26 -28.44 14.97
N GLN A 170 0.25 -27.83 15.55
CA GLN A 170 -1.07 -27.69 14.91
C GLN A 170 -1.01 -26.74 13.71
N THR A 171 -0.32 -25.61 13.86
CA THR A 171 -0.20 -24.61 12.79
C THR A 171 0.65 -25.14 11.64
N GLU A 172 1.77 -25.81 11.93
CA GLU A 172 2.58 -26.49 10.90
C GLU A 172 1.77 -27.57 10.17
N ALA A 173 0.97 -28.37 10.90
CA ALA A 173 0.11 -29.38 10.30
C ALA A 173 -0.95 -28.76 9.37
N MET A 174 -1.59 -27.65 9.75
CA MET A 174 -2.51 -26.93 8.89
C MET A 174 -1.84 -26.49 7.58
N PHE A 175 -0.67 -25.84 7.64
CA PHE A 175 0.03 -25.42 6.43
C PHE A 175 0.49 -26.60 5.57
N ARG A 176 1.01 -27.68 6.17
CA ARG A 176 1.46 -28.88 5.45
C ARG A 176 0.31 -29.66 4.81
N ASN A 177 -0.83 -29.77 5.47
CA ASN A 177 -1.91 -30.65 5.02
C ASN A 177 -2.98 -29.93 4.19
N VAL A 178 -3.18 -28.62 4.40
CA VAL A 178 -4.25 -27.85 3.73
C VAL A 178 -3.70 -26.96 2.61
N PHE A 179 -2.63 -26.20 2.89
CA PHE A 179 -2.12 -25.19 1.95
C PHE A 179 -1.11 -25.77 0.96
N LEU A 180 -0.03 -26.40 1.46
CA LEU A 180 1.08 -26.89 0.64
C LEU A 180 0.70 -27.84 -0.50
N PRO A 181 -0.30 -28.73 -0.39
CA PRO A 181 -0.70 -29.58 -1.51
C PRO A 181 -1.19 -28.78 -2.72
N ILE A 182 -1.89 -27.66 -2.51
CA ILE A 182 -2.41 -26.80 -3.57
C ILE A 182 -1.27 -26.05 -4.26
N LEU A 183 -0.33 -25.52 -3.47
CA LEU A 183 0.84 -24.78 -3.96
C LEU A 183 1.76 -25.71 -4.78
N SER A 184 2.02 -26.89 -4.25
CA SER A 184 2.84 -27.91 -4.92
C SER A 184 2.21 -28.41 -6.22
N GLU A 185 0.89 -28.58 -6.25
CA GLU A 185 0.17 -28.96 -7.47
C GLU A 185 0.21 -27.86 -8.52
N PHE A 186 0.07 -26.59 -8.10
CA PHE A 186 0.18 -25.45 -9.00
C PHE A 186 1.55 -25.43 -9.72
N TYR A 187 2.66 -25.61 -8.98
CA TYR A 187 4.01 -25.64 -9.58
C TYR A 187 4.22 -26.77 -10.59
N LYS A 188 3.52 -27.90 -10.43
CA LYS A 188 3.60 -29.05 -11.34
C LYS A 188 2.66 -28.93 -12.55
N THR A 189 1.66 -28.07 -12.45
CA THR A 189 0.64 -27.91 -13.48
C THR A 189 1.16 -27.04 -14.62
N LYS A 190 0.84 -27.40 -15.87
CA LYS A 190 1.16 -26.55 -17.02
C LYS A 190 0.45 -25.19 -16.90
N PRO A 191 1.07 -24.07 -17.32
CA PRO A 191 0.47 -22.74 -17.21
C PRO A 191 -0.98 -22.70 -17.70
N TYR A 192 -1.86 -22.13 -16.89
CA TYR A 192 -3.28 -22.04 -17.22
C TYR A 192 -3.97 -20.73 -16.82
N THR A 193 -3.24 -19.82 -16.15
CA THR A 193 -3.72 -18.55 -15.55
C THR A 193 -2.80 -17.36 -15.86
N ASN A 194 -3.23 -16.15 -15.49
CA ASN A 194 -2.37 -14.96 -15.49
C ASN A 194 -1.27 -15.07 -14.44
N GLY A 195 -0.20 -14.30 -14.59
CA GLY A 195 0.98 -14.43 -13.74
C GLY A 195 0.76 -14.09 -12.27
N ASN A 196 -0.21 -13.24 -11.92
CA ASN A 196 -0.49 -12.92 -10.50
C ASN A 196 -0.84 -14.18 -9.68
N TRP A 197 -1.36 -15.24 -10.29
CA TRP A 197 -1.65 -16.50 -9.60
C TRP A 197 -0.37 -17.19 -9.15
N GLY A 198 0.59 -17.38 -10.06
CA GLY A 198 1.88 -17.99 -9.73
C GLY A 198 2.67 -17.15 -8.72
N ILE A 199 2.59 -15.82 -8.82
CA ILE A 199 3.20 -14.92 -7.84
C ILE A 199 2.53 -15.08 -6.46
N ALA A 200 1.20 -15.12 -6.37
CA ALA A 200 0.49 -15.32 -5.10
C ALA A 200 0.83 -16.68 -4.45
N VAL A 201 0.94 -17.73 -5.26
CA VAL A 201 1.38 -19.08 -4.81
C VAL A 201 2.81 -19.03 -4.28
N THR A 202 3.72 -18.40 -5.02
CA THR A 202 5.13 -18.27 -4.62
C THR A 202 5.27 -17.48 -3.32
N LYS A 203 4.48 -16.41 -3.19
CA LYS A 203 4.42 -15.55 -2.01
C LYS A 203 4.09 -16.31 -0.74
N VAL A 204 3.03 -17.12 -0.75
CA VAL A 204 2.70 -17.92 0.44
C VAL A 204 3.70 -19.05 0.65
N GLN A 205 4.23 -19.68 -0.42
CA GLN A 205 5.18 -20.77 -0.28
C GLN A 205 6.47 -20.33 0.39
N ILE A 206 7.05 -19.19 -0.02
CA ILE A 206 8.25 -18.67 0.62
C ILE A 206 8.00 -18.32 2.10
N GLY A 207 6.84 -17.75 2.43
CA GLY A 207 6.47 -17.48 3.83
C GLY A 207 6.30 -18.75 4.68
N ILE A 208 5.59 -19.76 4.14
CA ILE A 208 5.42 -21.06 4.79
C ILE A 208 6.78 -21.76 4.96
N SER A 209 7.67 -21.68 3.97
CA SER A 209 8.99 -22.32 4.06
C SER A 209 9.84 -21.79 5.22
N VAL A 210 9.80 -20.47 5.46
CA VAL A 210 10.43 -19.84 6.64
C VAL A 210 9.77 -20.38 7.90
N PHE A 211 8.45 -20.27 8.04
CA PHE A 211 7.72 -20.73 9.24
C PHE A 211 7.99 -22.20 9.58
N LEU A 212 8.09 -23.06 8.56
CA LEU A 212 8.34 -24.50 8.69
C LEU A 212 9.83 -24.86 8.85
N ASN A 213 10.75 -23.90 8.74
CA ASN A 213 12.20 -24.14 8.64
C ASN A 213 12.54 -25.16 7.52
N ASP A 214 11.90 -25.02 6.36
CA ASP A 214 11.99 -25.99 5.26
C ASP A 214 12.79 -25.40 4.08
N THR A 215 14.11 -25.67 4.07
CA THR A 215 15.03 -25.14 3.05
C THR A 215 14.62 -25.58 1.63
N LYS A 216 14.10 -26.80 1.46
CA LYS A 216 13.70 -27.29 0.14
C LYS A 216 12.52 -26.50 -0.43
N LEU A 217 11.51 -26.22 0.40
CA LEU A 217 10.36 -25.40 -0.02
C LEU A 217 10.77 -23.96 -0.35
N TYR A 218 11.74 -23.43 0.38
CA TYR A 218 12.31 -22.11 0.14
C TYR A 218 13.05 -22.06 -1.20
N ASP A 219 13.95 -23.02 -1.44
CA ASP A 219 14.70 -23.14 -2.69
C ASP A 219 13.76 -23.34 -3.89
N ASP A 220 12.68 -24.12 -3.73
CA ASP A 220 11.65 -24.28 -4.76
C ASP A 220 10.90 -22.98 -5.06
N ALA A 221 10.68 -22.13 -4.05
CA ALA A 221 10.06 -20.82 -4.26
C ALA A 221 11.01 -19.87 -5.01
N LEU A 222 12.30 -19.90 -4.69
CA LEU A 222 13.32 -19.13 -5.42
C LEU A 222 13.46 -19.62 -6.87
N ASP A 223 13.54 -20.94 -7.09
CA ASP A 223 13.63 -21.52 -8.42
C ASP A 223 12.40 -21.16 -9.25
N PHE A 224 11.19 -21.28 -8.69
CA PHE A 224 9.98 -20.86 -9.40
C PHE A 224 10.01 -19.37 -9.75
N PHE A 225 10.40 -18.50 -8.81
CA PHE A 225 10.47 -17.05 -9.04
C PHE A 225 11.34 -16.68 -10.26
N TYR A 226 12.47 -17.37 -10.46
CA TYR A 226 13.37 -17.12 -11.59
C TYR A 226 13.06 -17.93 -12.85
N HIS A 227 12.70 -19.20 -12.68
CA HIS A 227 12.81 -20.24 -13.70
C HIS A 227 11.57 -21.11 -13.86
N GLY A 228 10.54 -20.91 -13.04
CA GLY A 228 9.26 -21.59 -13.18
C GLY A 228 8.72 -21.50 -14.61
N LYS A 229 8.15 -22.60 -15.10
CA LYS A 229 7.43 -22.60 -16.37
C LYS A 229 6.02 -22.09 -16.13
N ASP A 230 5.88 -20.81 -15.80
CA ASP A 230 4.61 -20.13 -15.52
C ASP A 230 4.67 -18.63 -15.85
N ASN A 231 3.51 -18.00 -16.03
CA ASN A 231 3.40 -16.55 -16.25
C ASN A 231 3.82 -15.74 -14.99
N GLY A 232 3.80 -16.35 -13.81
CA GLY A 232 4.09 -15.72 -12.53
C GLY A 232 5.56 -15.66 -12.14
N THR A 233 6.48 -16.04 -13.02
CA THR A 233 7.92 -15.81 -12.78
C THR A 233 8.28 -14.36 -13.06
N LEU A 234 9.32 -13.85 -12.40
CA LEU A 234 9.77 -12.47 -12.60
C LEU A 234 10.00 -12.12 -14.09
N PRO A 235 10.73 -12.91 -14.91
CA PRO A 235 10.93 -12.58 -16.32
C PRO A 235 9.66 -12.69 -17.17
N ASN A 236 8.70 -13.54 -16.79
CA ASN A 236 7.45 -13.72 -17.54
C ASN A 236 6.31 -12.78 -17.07
N TYR A 237 6.50 -12.08 -15.95
CA TYR A 237 5.52 -11.12 -15.44
C TYR A 237 5.93 -9.66 -15.64
N VAL A 238 7.22 -9.33 -15.59
CA VAL A 238 7.71 -7.96 -15.75
C VAL A 238 8.79 -7.92 -16.83
N ALA A 239 8.54 -7.17 -17.91
CA ALA A 239 9.48 -7.02 -19.02
C ALA A 239 10.65 -6.12 -18.64
N GLU A 240 11.71 -6.15 -19.45
CA GLU A 240 12.86 -5.24 -19.31
C GLU A 240 12.47 -3.76 -19.36
N THR A 241 11.39 -3.44 -20.08
CA THR A 241 10.80 -2.09 -20.14
C THR A 241 10.06 -1.68 -18.87
N GLY A 242 9.87 -2.60 -17.92
CA GLY A 242 9.00 -2.43 -16.76
C GLY A 242 7.54 -2.76 -17.02
N GLN A 243 7.12 -2.96 -18.28
CA GLN A 243 5.74 -3.35 -18.57
C GLN A 243 5.39 -4.65 -17.84
N ILE A 244 4.21 -4.68 -17.22
CA ILE A 244 3.70 -5.84 -16.50
C ILE A 244 2.83 -6.66 -17.45
N GLN A 245 2.84 -7.98 -17.33
CA GLN A 245 2.06 -8.90 -18.16
C GLN A 245 0.57 -8.51 -18.20
N GLU A 246 0.03 -8.02 -17.08
CA GLU A 246 -1.36 -7.59 -16.95
C GLU A 246 -1.63 -6.12 -17.31
N SER A 247 -0.64 -5.37 -17.79
CA SER A 247 -0.80 -3.94 -18.12
C SER A 247 -1.88 -3.66 -19.17
N GLY A 248 -2.22 -4.65 -20.00
CA GLY A 248 -3.33 -4.54 -20.97
C GLY A 248 -4.72 -4.82 -20.38
N ARG A 249 -4.80 -5.34 -19.15
CA ARG A 249 -6.04 -5.76 -18.49
C ARG A 249 -6.67 -4.64 -17.69
N ASP A 250 -6.09 -4.36 -16.52
CA ASP A 250 -6.53 -3.34 -15.57
C ASP A 250 -5.42 -3.07 -14.54
N GLN A 251 -5.53 -1.95 -13.83
CA GLN A 251 -4.49 -1.47 -12.92
C GLN A 251 -4.47 -2.23 -11.59
N ALA A 252 -5.63 -2.69 -11.14
CA ALA A 252 -5.79 -3.43 -9.88
C ALA A 252 -4.97 -4.74 -9.88
N HIS A 253 -5.01 -5.51 -10.98
CA HIS A 253 -4.23 -6.75 -11.10
C HIS A 253 -2.73 -6.50 -11.26
N CYS A 254 -2.33 -5.42 -11.94
CA CYS A 254 -0.93 -5.02 -12.01
C CYS A 254 -0.37 -4.69 -10.61
N MET A 255 -1.14 -3.95 -9.80
CA MET A 255 -0.77 -3.62 -8.42
C MET A 255 -0.73 -4.88 -7.53
N LEU A 256 -1.66 -5.82 -7.70
CA LEU A 256 -1.62 -7.12 -7.01
C LEU A 256 -0.30 -7.86 -7.30
N GLY A 257 0.06 -8.00 -8.58
CA GLY A 257 1.27 -8.74 -8.95
C GLY A 257 2.55 -8.07 -8.47
N ILE A 258 2.69 -6.74 -8.66
CA ILE A 258 3.86 -6.00 -8.18
C ILE A 258 3.97 -6.01 -6.66
N GLY A 259 2.85 -5.84 -5.94
CA GLY A 259 2.82 -5.95 -4.48
C GLY A 259 3.29 -7.32 -4.01
N CYS A 260 2.75 -8.40 -4.59
CA CYS A 260 3.17 -9.75 -4.24
C CYS A 260 4.65 -10.04 -4.57
N LEU A 261 5.17 -9.52 -5.69
CA LEU A 261 6.59 -9.64 -6.03
C LEU A 261 7.48 -8.92 -5.00
N ALA A 262 7.10 -7.72 -4.58
CA ALA A 262 7.81 -6.98 -3.54
C ALA A 262 7.75 -7.71 -2.18
N GLU A 263 6.62 -8.36 -1.86
CA GLU A 263 6.47 -9.17 -0.64
C GLU A 263 7.34 -10.44 -0.68
N ILE A 264 7.43 -11.14 -1.81
CA ILE A 264 8.38 -12.26 -2.01
C ILE A 264 9.82 -11.79 -1.78
N ALA A 265 10.19 -10.67 -2.40
CA ALA A 265 11.53 -10.13 -2.29
C ALA A 265 11.87 -9.67 -0.87
N GLU A 266 10.92 -9.12 -0.11
CA GLU A 266 11.15 -8.74 1.29
C GLU A 266 11.31 -9.96 2.20
N VAL A 267 10.52 -11.02 2.00
CA VAL A 267 10.72 -12.29 2.73
C VAL A 267 12.12 -12.82 2.46
N ALA A 268 12.57 -12.84 1.21
CA ALA A 268 13.90 -13.33 0.88
C ALA A 268 15.01 -12.41 1.42
N TRP A 269 14.82 -11.10 1.38
CA TRP A 269 15.74 -10.12 1.94
C TRP A 269 15.95 -10.33 3.44
N ASN A 270 14.88 -10.62 4.19
CA ASN A 270 14.97 -10.94 5.62
C ASN A 270 15.75 -12.23 5.89
N GLN A 271 15.89 -13.12 4.90
CA GLN A 271 16.68 -14.34 4.95
C GLN A 271 18.08 -14.19 4.33
N GLY A 272 18.47 -12.97 3.93
CA GLY A 272 19.78 -12.66 3.38
C GLY A 272 19.91 -12.78 1.84
N ASP A 273 18.81 -13.02 1.12
CA ASP A 273 18.82 -13.19 -0.34
C ASP A 273 18.26 -11.94 -1.06
N ASP A 274 19.02 -11.38 -2.01
CA ASP A 274 18.65 -10.14 -2.72
C ASP A 274 17.82 -10.40 -3.98
N LEU A 275 16.53 -10.70 -3.80
CA LEU A 275 15.57 -10.83 -4.91
C LEU A 275 15.12 -9.48 -5.48
N TYR A 276 15.29 -8.38 -4.74
CA TYR A 276 15.03 -7.05 -5.28
C TYR A 276 16.02 -6.72 -6.42
N GLY A 277 17.28 -7.10 -6.28
CA GLY A 277 18.31 -6.95 -7.31
C GLY A 277 18.10 -7.80 -8.58
N ALA A 278 17.15 -8.72 -8.58
CA ALA A 278 16.93 -9.68 -9.66
C ALA A 278 16.67 -9.01 -11.02
N LEU A 279 17.31 -9.54 -12.08
CA LEU A 279 17.11 -9.16 -13.48
C LEU A 279 17.21 -7.63 -13.73
N ASP A 280 18.22 -7.02 -13.14
CA ASP A 280 18.49 -5.57 -13.18
C ASP A 280 17.35 -4.75 -12.53
N ASN A 281 17.11 -5.03 -11.24
CA ASN A 281 16.06 -4.42 -10.42
C ASN A 281 14.68 -4.47 -11.09
N ARG A 282 14.30 -5.63 -11.63
CA ARG A 282 13.10 -5.76 -12.47
C ARG A 282 11.82 -5.38 -11.74
N ILE A 283 11.72 -5.67 -10.44
CA ILE A 283 10.59 -5.25 -9.60
C ILE A 283 10.53 -3.72 -9.51
N MET A 284 11.67 -3.04 -9.38
CA MET A 284 11.73 -1.56 -9.39
C MET A 284 11.19 -0.99 -10.69
N LYS A 285 11.63 -1.54 -11.84
CA LYS A 285 11.18 -1.12 -13.17
C LYS A 285 9.67 -1.32 -13.34
N GLY A 286 9.14 -2.45 -12.87
CA GLY A 286 7.70 -2.71 -12.84
C GLY A 286 6.93 -1.70 -12.00
N CYS A 287 7.44 -1.37 -10.81
CA CYS A 287 6.85 -0.40 -9.91
C CYS A 287 6.83 1.02 -10.50
N GLU A 288 7.96 1.46 -11.09
CA GLU A 288 8.07 2.76 -11.76
C GLU A 288 7.20 2.84 -13.02
N TYR A 289 7.15 1.79 -13.84
CA TYR A 289 6.27 1.70 -15.00
C TYR A 289 4.80 1.85 -14.58
N LEU A 290 4.38 1.07 -13.58
CA LEU A 290 3.01 1.08 -13.08
C LEU A 290 2.63 2.43 -12.47
N SER A 291 3.55 3.03 -11.71
CA SER A 291 3.36 4.37 -11.14
C SER A 291 3.21 5.40 -12.26
N LYS A 292 4.13 5.39 -13.23
CA LYS A 292 4.13 6.31 -14.37
C LYS A 292 2.84 6.23 -15.19
N SER A 293 2.40 5.01 -15.52
CA SER A 293 1.16 4.82 -16.28
C SER A 293 -0.08 5.26 -15.50
N ASN A 294 -0.17 4.97 -14.20
CA ASN A 294 -1.30 5.39 -13.37
C ASN A 294 -1.34 6.89 -13.07
N LEU A 295 -0.21 7.57 -13.18
CA LEU A 295 -0.13 9.02 -13.14
C LEU A 295 -0.56 9.68 -14.47
N GLY A 296 -0.83 8.89 -15.51
CA GLY A 296 -1.30 9.36 -16.82
C GLY A 296 -0.20 9.69 -17.82
N TYR A 297 1.06 9.34 -17.54
CA TYR A 297 2.16 9.54 -18.48
C TYR A 297 2.19 8.41 -19.53
N ASP A 298 2.72 8.74 -20.70
CA ASP A 298 3.01 7.75 -21.73
C ASP A 298 4.08 6.75 -21.27
N VAL A 299 3.82 5.48 -21.55
CA VAL A 299 4.70 4.34 -21.25
C VAL A 299 4.82 3.44 -22.48
N PRO A 300 5.97 2.78 -22.69
CA PRO A 300 6.12 1.84 -23.80
C PRO A 300 5.23 0.62 -23.58
N PHE A 301 4.32 0.37 -24.51
CA PHE A 301 3.44 -0.79 -24.48
C PHE A 301 3.69 -1.71 -25.68
N HIS A 302 3.78 -3.00 -25.43
CA HIS A 302 3.77 -4.03 -26.47
C HIS A 302 2.73 -5.10 -26.13
N VAL A 303 2.20 -5.76 -27.17
CA VAL A 303 1.30 -6.90 -26.99
C VAL A 303 2.09 -8.04 -26.35
N TRP A 304 1.77 -8.33 -25.09
CA TRP A 304 2.39 -9.41 -24.33
C TRP A 304 1.88 -10.76 -24.85
N LYS A 305 2.78 -11.73 -25.06
CA LYS A 305 2.40 -13.12 -25.36
C LYS A 305 2.74 -14.00 -24.17
N ASP A 306 1.71 -14.48 -23.50
CA ASP A 306 1.83 -15.26 -22.29
C ASP A 306 2.01 -16.77 -22.60
N LEU A 307 2.47 -17.55 -21.62
CA LEU A 307 2.77 -18.97 -21.81
C LEU A 307 1.52 -19.84 -22.07
N THR A 308 0.34 -19.33 -21.72
CA THR A 308 -0.93 -20.05 -21.95
C THR A 308 -1.50 -19.80 -23.36
N GLY A 309 -1.11 -18.70 -24.01
CA GLY A 309 -1.73 -18.18 -25.22
C GLY A 309 -3.12 -17.57 -25.03
N LYS A 310 -3.69 -17.60 -23.80
CA LYS A 310 -5.03 -17.08 -23.52
C LYS A 310 -5.05 -15.57 -23.28
N TYR A 311 -3.99 -15.04 -22.66
CA TYR A 311 -3.92 -13.65 -22.20
C TYR A 311 -2.88 -12.88 -23.02
N SER A 312 -3.09 -12.90 -24.33
CA SER A 312 -2.05 -12.58 -25.32
C SER A 312 -2.48 -11.56 -26.39
N ASN A 313 -3.63 -10.90 -26.23
CA ASN A 313 -4.26 -10.10 -27.29
C ASN A 313 -4.63 -8.67 -26.90
N TRP A 314 -4.24 -8.18 -25.73
CA TRP A 314 -4.46 -6.77 -25.35
C TRP A 314 -3.61 -5.85 -26.23
N GLN A 315 -4.27 -5.02 -27.03
CA GLN A 315 -3.62 -4.14 -28.02
C GLN A 315 -3.19 -2.79 -27.45
N SER A 316 -3.66 -2.43 -26.26
CA SER A 316 -3.37 -1.17 -25.59
C SER A 316 -3.32 -1.36 -24.08
N LEU A 317 -2.82 -0.34 -23.37
CA LEU A 317 -2.87 -0.26 -21.93
C LEU A 317 -4.34 -0.32 -21.43
N GLY A 318 -4.61 -1.16 -20.43
CA GLY A 318 -5.93 -1.27 -19.83
C GLY A 318 -6.20 -0.10 -18.90
N GLN A 319 -7.20 0.73 -19.18
CA GLN A 319 -7.45 1.98 -18.42
C GLN A 319 -8.33 1.79 -17.17
N ALA A 320 -8.87 0.60 -16.95
CA ALA A 320 -9.73 0.32 -15.80
C ALA A 320 -8.94 0.44 -14.48
N GLY A 321 -9.46 1.26 -13.56
CA GLY A 321 -8.82 1.56 -12.26
C GLY A 321 -7.61 2.50 -12.35
N MET A 322 -7.40 3.19 -13.47
CA MET A 322 -6.26 4.09 -13.63
C MET A 322 -6.33 5.30 -12.70
N GLY A 323 -5.27 5.49 -11.91
CA GLY A 323 -5.19 6.53 -10.88
C GLY A 323 -5.81 6.12 -9.53
N GLU A 324 -6.44 4.94 -9.45
CA GLU A 324 -6.82 4.33 -8.18
C GLU A 324 -5.63 3.54 -7.66
N PHE A 325 -5.12 3.90 -6.48
CA PHE A 325 -3.89 3.32 -5.95
C PHE A 325 -4.16 2.44 -4.72
N ARG A 326 -3.53 1.26 -4.70
CA ARG A 326 -3.47 0.35 -3.54
C ARG A 326 -2.21 0.63 -2.71
N ALA A 327 -2.23 0.21 -1.44
CA ALA A 327 -1.10 0.34 -0.52
C ALA A 327 0.01 -0.71 -0.76
N VAL A 328 0.64 -0.68 -1.95
CA VAL A 328 1.66 -1.66 -2.39
C VAL A 328 3.01 -1.03 -2.75
N PHE A 329 3.07 0.31 -2.81
CA PHE A 329 4.22 1.04 -3.33
C PHE A 329 5.29 1.35 -2.27
N GLU A 330 4.89 1.42 -1.01
CA GLU A 330 5.76 1.83 0.08
C GLU A 330 6.87 0.81 0.36
N LEU A 331 6.57 -0.48 0.35
CA LEU A 331 7.55 -1.55 0.56
C LEU A 331 8.71 -1.49 -0.46
N PRO A 332 8.47 -1.60 -1.78
CA PRO A 332 9.55 -1.51 -2.76
C PRO A 332 10.24 -0.14 -2.76
N TYR A 333 9.50 0.97 -2.55
CA TYR A 333 10.12 2.30 -2.47
C TYR A 333 11.15 2.39 -1.35
N ASN A 334 10.83 1.91 -0.14
CA ASN A 334 11.77 1.94 0.98
C ASN A 334 12.97 1.02 0.73
N HIS A 335 12.80 -0.11 0.05
CA HIS A 335 13.95 -0.91 -0.35
C HIS A 335 14.87 -0.12 -1.30
N TYR A 336 14.38 0.29 -2.47
CA TYR A 336 15.25 0.86 -3.49
C TYR A 336 15.74 2.27 -3.16
N VAL A 337 14.88 3.14 -2.62
CA VAL A 337 15.24 4.53 -2.33
C VAL A 337 15.92 4.66 -0.97
N GLU A 338 15.33 4.12 0.09
CA GLU A 338 15.86 4.33 1.43
C GLU A 338 17.03 3.38 1.76
N ARG A 339 16.93 2.08 1.44
CA ARG A 339 18.04 1.13 1.68
C ARG A 339 19.13 1.24 0.60
N LYS A 340 18.77 1.26 -0.69
CA LYS A 340 19.73 1.19 -1.82
C LYS A 340 20.10 2.55 -2.43
N LYS A 341 19.52 3.66 -1.98
CA LYS A 341 19.81 5.03 -2.44
C LYS A 341 19.62 5.24 -3.95
N MET A 342 18.65 4.55 -4.54
CA MET A 342 18.22 4.70 -5.93
C MET A 342 17.11 5.74 -6.08
N GLU A 343 16.70 6.01 -7.30
CA GLU A 343 15.61 6.94 -7.61
C GLU A 343 14.37 6.20 -8.13
N MET A 344 13.21 6.54 -7.57
CA MET A 344 11.90 6.09 -8.02
C MET A 344 10.93 7.29 -8.08
N PRO A 345 11.15 8.25 -9.01
CA PRO A 345 10.44 9.52 -9.02
C PRO A 345 8.92 9.37 -9.19
N TYR A 346 8.46 8.45 -10.03
CA TYR A 346 7.02 8.28 -10.26
C TYR A 346 6.35 7.60 -9.06
N THR A 347 6.98 6.58 -8.49
CA THR A 347 6.50 5.96 -7.25
C THR A 347 6.50 6.94 -6.08
N LYS A 348 7.46 7.87 -6.01
CA LYS A 348 7.44 8.96 -5.03
C LYS A 348 6.19 9.83 -5.18
N MET A 349 5.84 10.22 -6.41
CA MET A 349 4.61 10.99 -6.68
C MET A 349 3.35 10.22 -6.26
N VAL A 350 3.32 8.90 -6.48
CA VAL A 350 2.22 8.04 -6.02
C VAL A 350 2.15 8.01 -4.50
N LEU A 351 3.27 7.82 -3.81
CA LEU A 351 3.30 7.79 -2.34
C LEU A 351 2.88 9.12 -1.73
N ASN A 352 3.26 10.25 -2.34
CA ASN A 352 2.79 11.56 -1.90
C ASN A 352 1.26 11.74 -2.04
N ARG A 353 0.60 10.99 -2.95
CA ARG A 353 -0.86 10.98 -3.13
C ARG A 353 -1.59 10.12 -2.09
N ILE A 354 -1.00 9.01 -1.68
CA ILE A 354 -1.72 7.97 -0.92
C ILE A 354 -1.32 7.88 0.55
N ARG A 355 -0.19 8.48 0.94
CA ARG A 355 0.22 8.55 2.35
C ARG A 355 -0.72 9.45 3.16
N PRO A 356 -1.01 9.11 4.43
CA PRO A 356 -0.70 7.83 5.06
C PRO A 356 -1.56 6.69 4.51
N GLU A 357 -0.95 5.56 4.17
CA GLU A 357 -1.66 4.38 3.64
C GLU A 357 -2.53 3.70 4.72
N GLY A 358 -3.66 3.12 4.30
CA GLY A 358 -4.60 2.36 5.15
C GLY A 358 -4.59 0.85 4.84
N ALA A 359 -5.69 0.16 5.15
CA ALA A 359 -5.83 -1.28 4.94
C ALA A 359 -5.54 -1.72 3.49
N GLY A 360 -5.09 -2.97 3.36
CA GLY A 360 -4.89 -3.63 2.07
C GLY A 360 -6.24 -3.97 1.41
N PHE A 361 -6.20 -4.31 0.13
CA PHE A 361 -7.41 -4.77 -0.55
C PHE A 361 -7.67 -6.24 -0.21
N THR A 362 -8.64 -6.52 0.66
CA THR A 362 -8.93 -7.89 1.15
C THR A 362 -7.68 -8.54 1.77
N CYS A 363 -7.21 -9.69 1.29
CA CYS A 363 -5.92 -10.29 1.66
C CYS A 363 -4.90 -10.25 0.50
N ASP A 364 -5.11 -9.39 -0.51
CA ASP A 364 -4.18 -9.28 -1.65
C ASP A 364 -2.78 -8.84 -1.18
N ASN A 365 -2.73 -7.93 -0.20
CA ASN A 365 -1.52 -7.34 0.39
C ASN A 365 -1.81 -6.93 1.86
N PRO A 366 -0.80 -6.76 2.73
CA PRO A 366 -1.00 -6.48 4.16
C PRO A 366 -1.52 -5.07 4.47
N GLY A 367 -1.49 -4.15 3.50
CA GLY A 367 -1.81 -2.73 3.72
C GLY A 367 -0.79 -2.01 4.62
N PHE A 368 -1.18 -0.81 5.06
CA PHE A 368 -0.48 0.00 6.05
C PHE A 368 1.02 0.19 5.79
N GLY A 369 1.43 0.24 4.53
CA GLY A 369 2.86 0.30 4.18
C GLY A 369 3.55 1.45 4.89
N THR A 370 2.93 2.64 4.92
CA THR A 370 3.44 3.83 5.59
C THR A 370 3.73 3.64 7.09
N LEU A 371 3.12 2.66 7.74
CA LEU A 371 3.49 2.21 9.08
C LEU A 371 4.51 1.07 9.02
N LEU A 372 4.20 0.03 8.24
CA LEU A 372 4.91 -1.25 8.27
C LEU A 372 6.31 -1.19 7.67
N PHE A 373 6.55 -0.36 6.67
CA PHE A 373 7.78 -0.40 5.84
C PHE A 373 8.52 0.93 5.75
N TYR A 374 7.99 2.00 6.34
CA TYR A 374 8.58 3.34 6.28
C TYR A 374 9.97 3.46 6.94
N LEU A 375 10.96 3.87 6.15
CA LEU A 375 12.35 4.11 6.55
C LEU A 375 12.77 5.57 6.38
N GLY A 376 11.85 6.44 5.93
CA GLY A 376 12.10 7.86 5.74
C GLY A 376 12.28 8.63 7.05
N LYS A 377 12.56 9.93 6.91
CA LYS A 377 12.72 10.85 8.04
C LYS A 377 11.37 11.36 8.54
N ASP A 378 11.28 11.70 9.83
CA ASP A 378 10.10 12.37 10.38
C ASP A 378 9.76 13.63 9.57
N GLY A 379 8.55 13.64 9.00
CA GLY A 379 8.05 14.73 8.19
C GLY A 379 7.57 15.93 9.01
N GLU A 380 7.31 17.04 8.32
CA GLU A 380 6.71 18.20 8.99
C GLU A 380 5.30 17.85 9.48
N ARG A 381 5.00 18.21 10.74
CA ARG A 381 3.71 17.94 11.36
C ARG A 381 2.65 18.91 10.87
N GLU A 382 1.41 18.45 10.81
CA GLU A 382 0.26 19.36 10.75
C GLU A 382 0.26 20.23 12.00
N ARG A 383 0.38 21.55 11.83
CA ARG A 383 0.21 22.49 12.92
C ARG A 383 -1.28 22.76 13.07
N LYS A 384 -1.82 22.60 14.28
CA LYS A 384 -3.23 22.85 14.56
C LYS A 384 -3.63 24.24 14.03
N GLY A 385 -4.70 24.30 13.26
CA GLY A 385 -5.20 25.55 12.70
C GLY A 385 -4.47 26.06 11.46
N ARG A 386 -3.41 25.38 10.99
CA ARG A 386 -2.66 25.76 9.78
C ARG A 386 -3.13 24.96 8.58
N ILE A 387 -3.52 25.63 7.51
CA ILE A 387 -3.74 25.01 6.19
C ILE A 387 -2.36 24.72 5.58
N ASN A 388 -2.12 23.49 5.13
CA ASN A 388 -0.89 23.09 4.42
C ASN A 388 -1.17 21.93 3.46
N GLU A 389 -1.84 22.22 2.36
CA GLU A 389 -2.24 21.21 1.38
C GLU A 389 -1.28 21.23 0.18
N ASN A 390 -0.77 20.05 -0.20
CA ASN A 390 -0.15 19.84 -1.50
C ASN A 390 -1.24 19.39 -2.47
N LEU A 391 -1.56 20.24 -3.44
CA LEU A 391 -2.70 20.07 -4.34
C LEU A 391 -2.29 19.41 -5.67
N LYS A 392 -1.03 19.54 -6.07
CA LYS A 392 -0.47 18.89 -7.27
C LYS A 392 -0.30 17.40 -7.09
N GLU A 393 0.03 16.99 -5.86
CA GLU A 393 0.22 15.60 -5.50
C GLU A 393 -0.99 15.02 -4.77
N ASN A 394 -2.17 15.65 -4.79
CA ASN A 394 -3.36 15.09 -4.17
C ASN A 394 -4.63 15.47 -4.96
N LEU A 395 -5.24 14.47 -5.61
CA LEU A 395 -6.49 14.66 -6.36
C LEU A 395 -7.74 14.75 -5.47
N PHE A 396 -7.63 14.44 -4.17
CA PHE A 396 -8.77 14.53 -3.26
C PHE A 396 -9.33 15.95 -3.21
N GLY A 397 -10.65 16.05 -3.38
CA GLY A 397 -11.36 17.32 -3.44
C GLY A 397 -11.42 17.92 -4.84
N TRP A 398 -10.53 17.55 -5.78
CA TRP A 398 -10.63 18.01 -7.16
C TRP A 398 -11.85 17.38 -7.87
N GLN A 399 -12.51 18.19 -8.67
CA GLN A 399 -13.67 17.86 -9.47
C GLN A 399 -13.37 18.31 -10.90
N PHE A 400 -13.32 17.33 -11.80
CA PHE A 400 -13.15 17.56 -13.23
C PHE A 400 -14.48 17.29 -13.88
N ALA A 401 -15.14 18.34 -14.31
CA ALA A 401 -16.51 18.22 -14.73
C ALA A 401 -16.54 17.70 -16.18
N ALA A 402 -17.12 16.51 -16.37
CA ALA A 402 -17.19 15.85 -17.68
C ALA A 402 -17.94 16.72 -18.69
N ALA A 403 -17.61 16.54 -19.98
CA ALA A 403 -18.38 17.19 -21.02
C ALA A 403 -19.86 16.75 -20.93
N SER A 404 -20.77 17.71 -20.85
CA SER A 404 -22.21 17.46 -20.73
C SER A 404 -23.00 18.42 -21.61
N LEU A 405 -24.20 18.00 -22.01
CA LEU A 405 -25.12 18.86 -22.74
C LEU A 405 -25.69 19.92 -21.78
N LYS A 406 -25.37 21.20 -22.03
CA LYS A 406 -25.91 22.34 -21.28
C LYS A 406 -26.73 23.23 -22.21
N LEU A 407 -27.79 23.82 -21.70
CA LEU A 407 -28.57 24.83 -22.41
C LEU A 407 -27.82 26.16 -22.37
N LYS A 408 -27.46 26.69 -23.54
CA LYS A 408 -26.87 28.03 -23.69
C LYS A 408 -27.43 28.66 -24.96
N ASP A 409 -27.93 29.88 -24.83
CA ASP A 409 -28.60 30.62 -25.91
C ASP A 409 -29.70 29.78 -26.59
N ASP A 410 -30.57 29.15 -25.78
CA ASP A 410 -31.66 28.24 -26.19
C ASP A 410 -31.24 27.02 -27.03
N LYS A 411 -29.96 26.66 -27.02
CA LYS A 411 -29.44 25.46 -27.68
C LYS A 411 -28.75 24.54 -26.69
N MET A 412 -29.02 23.25 -26.81
CA MET A 412 -28.25 22.23 -26.10
C MET A 412 -26.87 22.11 -26.77
N MET A 413 -25.83 22.47 -26.05
CA MET A 413 -24.44 22.40 -26.52
C MET A 413 -23.63 21.48 -25.63
N LEU A 414 -22.73 20.69 -26.23
CA LEU A 414 -21.77 19.88 -25.49
C LEU A 414 -20.70 20.82 -24.93
N MET A 415 -20.62 20.94 -23.61
CA MET A 415 -19.72 21.86 -22.93
C MET A 415 -18.89 21.10 -21.88
N SER A 416 -17.59 21.37 -21.81
CA SER A 416 -16.75 20.98 -20.68
C SER A 416 -17.09 21.88 -19.50
N SER A 417 -17.26 21.31 -18.31
CA SER A 417 -17.96 21.99 -17.22
C SER A 417 -17.06 22.64 -16.16
N GLY A 418 -15.73 22.61 -16.37
CA GLY A 418 -14.73 23.35 -15.60
C GLY A 418 -13.90 22.51 -14.62
N ILE A 419 -12.93 23.17 -13.99
CA ILE A 419 -12.03 22.57 -12.98
C ILE A 419 -12.29 23.25 -11.63
N SER A 420 -12.61 22.47 -10.61
CA SER A 420 -12.78 22.97 -9.25
C SER A 420 -12.21 22.02 -8.21
N CYS A 421 -11.98 22.50 -6.99
CA CYS A 421 -11.52 21.75 -5.85
C CYS A 421 -12.34 22.12 -4.62
N LYS A 422 -12.81 21.12 -3.86
CA LYS A 422 -13.58 21.30 -2.63
C LYS A 422 -13.06 20.35 -1.56
N LYS A 423 -12.45 20.91 -0.52
CA LYS A 423 -11.98 20.15 0.66
C LYS A 423 -12.73 20.63 1.90
N LYS A 424 -13.36 19.70 2.62
CA LYS A 424 -14.12 19.95 3.86
C LYS A 424 -13.33 19.46 5.07
N GLY A 425 -13.68 19.92 6.27
CA GLY A 425 -13.12 19.37 7.50
C GLY A 425 -11.79 20.01 7.90
N ILE A 426 -11.41 21.12 7.28
CA ILE A 426 -10.13 21.78 7.55
C ILE A 426 -10.27 22.61 8.81
N MET A 427 -9.50 22.31 9.85
CA MET A 427 -9.44 23.14 11.04
C MET A 427 -8.49 24.32 10.79
N TYR A 428 -9.02 25.54 10.73
CA TYR A 428 -8.27 26.74 10.39
C TYR A 428 -8.38 27.81 11.48
N ASP A 429 -7.25 28.39 11.87
CA ASP A 429 -7.13 29.49 12.83
C ASP A 429 -6.59 30.74 12.12
N ALA A 430 -7.52 31.56 11.62
CA ALA A 430 -7.17 32.81 10.94
C ALA A 430 -6.61 33.88 11.89
N GLY A 431 -6.73 33.70 13.20
CA GLY A 431 -6.10 34.59 14.18
C GLY A 431 -4.58 34.40 14.21
N SER A 432 -4.13 33.15 14.18
CA SER A 432 -2.70 32.79 14.17
C SER A 432 -2.07 32.80 12.77
N TYR A 433 -2.86 32.54 11.72
CA TYR A 433 -2.40 32.48 10.33
C TYR A 433 -3.31 33.35 9.45
N PRO A 434 -3.19 34.69 9.50
CA PRO A 434 -4.16 35.59 8.86
C PRO A 434 -4.05 35.68 7.34
N TYR A 435 -3.03 35.08 6.73
CA TYR A 435 -2.83 35.09 5.29
C TYR A 435 -2.92 33.69 4.71
N ILE A 436 -3.48 33.58 3.51
CA ILE A 436 -3.48 32.35 2.71
C ILE A 436 -2.70 32.58 1.44
N ALA A 437 -1.68 31.77 1.21
CA ALA A 437 -0.88 31.75 0.00
C ALA A 437 -1.18 30.51 -0.83
N ILE A 438 -1.36 30.71 -2.13
CA ILE A 438 -1.67 29.67 -3.10
C ILE A 438 -0.67 29.76 -4.24
N LYS A 439 0.15 28.73 -4.44
CA LYS A 439 1.11 28.68 -5.54
C LYS A 439 0.48 28.05 -6.77
N ILE A 440 0.41 28.81 -7.85
CA ILE A 440 -0.18 28.38 -9.12
C ILE A 440 0.85 28.54 -10.23
N SER A 441 1.50 27.45 -10.62
CA SER A 441 2.54 27.45 -11.65
C SER A 441 1.99 27.55 -13.06
N HIS A 442 0.74 27.17 -13.27
CA HIS A 442 0.03 27.41 -14.53
C HIS A 442 -1.44 27.69 -14.25
N LEU A 443 -1.86 28.91 -14.59
CA LEU A 443 -3.25 29.34 -14.56
C LEU A 443 -3.74 29.43 -16.02
N PRO A 444 -4.86 28.77 -16.37
CA PRO A 444 -5.46 28.86 -17.70
C PRO A 444 -5.68 30.32 -18.14
N LYS A 445 -5.70 30.58 -19.45
CA LYS A 445 -6.04 31.93 -19.96
C LYS A 445 -7.51 32.30 -19.73
N ASN A 446 -8.39 31.31 -19.89
CA ASN A 446 -9.81 31.45 -19.59
C ASN A 446 -10.07 30.76 -18.26
N HIS A 447 -10.53 31.51 -17.27
CA HIS A 447 -10.88 30.98 -15.95
C HIS A 447 -11.73 31.99 -15.19
N ASN A 448 -12.45 31.48 -14.19
CA ASN A 448 -13.16 32.31 -13.22
C ASN A 448 -12.17 33.17 -12.44
N LYS A 449 -12.45 34.47 -12.31
CA LYS A 449 -11.62 35.44 -11.56
C LYS A 449 -11.86 35.41 -10.05
N ASN A 450 -12.96 34.82 -9.62
CA ASN A 450 -13.32 34.60 -8.22
C ASN A 450 -13.15 33.13 -7.87
N TRP A 451 -11.96 32.61 -8.16
CA TRP A 451 -11.70 31.18 -8.07
C TRP A 451 -11.38 30.72 -6.66
N PHE A 452 -11.17 31.56 -5.66
CA PHE A 452 -10.86 31.13 -4.30
C PHE A 452 -11.97 31.52 -3.32
N ALA A 453 -12.39 30.59 -2.48
CA ALA A 453 -13.30 30.88 -1.38
C ALA A 453 -13.07 29.99 -0.15
N LEU A 454 -13.43 30.51 1.01
CA LEU A 454 -13.61 29.75 2.24
C LEU A 454 -15.07 29.76 2.65
N SER A 455 -15.54 28.66 3.25
CA SER A 455 -16.92 28.55 3.72
C SER A 455 -17.03 27.80 5.04
N TYR A 456 -17.91 28.25 5.91
CA TYR A 456 -18.36 27.51 7.09
C TYR A 456 -19.76 27.96 7.49
N ASN A 457 -20.42 27.19 8.37
CA ASN A 457 -21.78 27.51 8.80
C ASN A 457 -21.78 28.62 9.86
N VAL A 458 -22.57 29.67 9.63
CA VAL A 458 -22.92 30.70 10.62
C VAL A 458 -24.41 30.56 10.90
N MET A 459 -24.79 30.39 12.17
CA MET A 459 -26.20 30.20 12.58
C MET A 459 -26.93 29.13 11.74
N SER A 460 -26.26 27.99 11.50
CA SER A 460 -26.77 26.85 10.72
C SER A 460 -26.94 27.08 9.21
N ALA A 461 -26.54 28.23 8.68
CA ALA A 461 -26.51 28.51 7.24
C ALA A 461 -25.06 28.58 6.73
N PRO A 462 -24.74 28.03 5.55
CA PRO A 462 -23.40 28.15 4.98
C PRO A 462 -23.14 29.59 4.53
N GLU A 463 -22.08 30.18 5.04
CA GLU A 463 -21.55 31.48 4.60
C GLU A 463 -20.31 31.29 3.73
N PHE A 464 -20.04 32.23 2.84
CA PHE A 464 -18.94 32.18 1.88
C PHE A 464 -18.17 33.49 1.87
N TRP A 465 -16.84 33.37 2.00
CA TRP A 465 -15.87 34.45 1.81
C TRP A 465 -15.15 34.19 0.51
N VAL A 466 -15.49 34.96 -0.52
CA VAL A 466 -14.97 34.83 -1.87
C VAL A 466 -13.85 35.84 -2.06
N PHE A 467 -12.73 35.38 -2.59
CA PHE A 467 -11.55 36.18 -2.85
C PHE A 467 -11.29 36.17 -4.35
N GLY A 468 -11.39 37.34 -4.97
CA GLY A 468 -11.06 37.54 -6.36
C GLY A 468 -9.55 37.65 -6.59
N GLU A 469 -9.08 37.37 -7.80
CA GLU A 469 -7.67 37.55 -8.18
C GLU A 469 -7.12 38.93 -7.86
N SER A 470 -7.97 39.96 -8.00
CA SER A 470 -7.63 41.35 -7.69
C SER A 470 -7.34 41.59 -6.21
N ASP A 471 -7.82 40.70 -5.33
CA ASP A 471 -7.62 40.79 -3.88
C ASP A 471 -6.27 40.20 -3.46
N ALA A 472 -5.59 39.47 -4.37
CA ALA A 472 -4.33 38.80 -4.09
C ALA A 472 -3.14 39.76 -4.25
N GLN A 473 -2.22 39.72 -3.29
CA GLN A 473 -0.84 40.16 -3.50
C GLN A 473 -0.08 39.03 -4.19
N ILE A 474 0.49 39.30 -5.38
CA ILE A 474 1.27 38.32 -6.12
C ILE A 474 2.74 38.40 -5.71
N MET A 475 3.28 37.29 -5.20
CA MET A 475 4.67 37.11 -4.80
C MET A 475 5.36 36.08 -5.70
N ASP A 476 6.65 36.25 -5.96
CA ASP A 476 7.48 35.38 -6.84
C ASP A 476 6.86 35.06 -8.21
N GLY A 477 5.98 35.94 -8.68
CA GLY A 477 5.29 35.83 -9.97
C GLY A 477 4.18 34.78 -10.04
N ASN A 478 4.03 33.88 -9.06
CA ASN A 478 3.06 32.79 -9.10
C ASN A 478 2.44 32.38 -7.75
N ILE A 479 2.73 33.13 -6.68
CA ILE A 479 2.14 32.92 -5.35
C ILE A 479 1.10 34.00 -5.10
N TYR A 480 -0.17 33.60 -5.03
CA TYR A 480 -1.30 34.47 -4.76
C TYR A 480 -1.58 34.50 -3.26
N VAL A 481 -1.40 35.66 -2.62
CA VAL A 481 -1.55 35.82 -1.18
C VAL A 481 -2.77 36.66 -0.83
N PHE A 482 -3.70 36.09 -0.06
CA PHE A 482 -4.95 36.70 0.35
C PHE A 482 -4.93 37.01 1.84
N SER A 483 -5.36 38.22 2.22
CA SER A 483 -5.61 38.57 3.62
C SER A 483 -6.99 38.10 4.05
N ILE A 484 -7.04 37.24 5.09
CA ILE A 484 -8.28 36.80 5.72
C ILE A 484 -8.71 37.76 6.82
N HIS A 485 -7.76 38.55 7.35
CA HIS A 485 -8.04 39.53 8.38
C HIS A 485 -9.06 40.57 7.90
N GLY A 486 -10.21 40.63 8.58
CA GLY A 486 -11.30 41.57 8.25
C GLY A 486 -12.11 41.18 7.00
N ALA A 487 -11.87 40.01 6.41
CA ALA A 487 -12.65 39.53 5.28
C ALA A 487 -14.12 39.35 5.69
N LYS A 488 -15.04 39.76 4.80
CA LYS A 488 -16.49 39.68 5.04
C LYS A 488 -17.14 38.72 4.05
N SER A 489 -18.13 37.97 4.53
CA SER A 489 -18.94 37.11 3.67
C SER A 489 -19.86 37.95 2.78
N ASN A 490 -20.54 37.30 1.84
CA ASN A 490 -21.54 37.95 0.99
C ASN A 490 -22.65 38.66 1.80
N ASN A 491 -22.96 38.19 3.00
CA ASN A 491 -23.95 38.79 3.91
C ASN A 491 -23.33 39.76 4.93
N GLY A 492 -22.05 40.08 4.80
CA GLY A 492 -21.34 41.05 5.65
C GLY A 492 -20.75 40.49 6.95
N THR A 493 -20.77 39.16 7.15
CA THR A 493 -20.21 38.52 8.36
C THR A 493 -18.69 38.50 8.32
N GLU A 494 -18.01 38.96 9.37
CA GLU A 494 -16.55 38.87 9.46
C GLU A 494 -16.07 37.42 9.65
N PHE A 495 -14.94 37.08 9.03
CA PHE A 495 -14.32 35.77 9.17
C PHE A 495 -13.85 35.53 10.62
N SER A 496 -14.11 34.33 11.15
CA SER A 496 -13.74 33.95 12.51
C SER A 496 -12.23 34.02 12.74
N LYS A 497 -11.82 34.69 13.83
CA LYS A 497 -10.42 34.70 14.30
C LYS A 497 -10.06 33.47 15.14
N GLY A 498 -11.04 32.65 15.49
CA GLY A 498 -10.84 31.43 16.28
C GLY A 498 -10.75 30.19 15.40
N LEU A 499 -10.27 29.10 15.99
CA LEU A 499 -10.19 27.81 15.33
C LEU A 499 -11.57 27.34 14.84
N THR A 500 -11.73 27.23 13.53
CA THR A 500 -13.00 26.98 12.85
C THR A 500 -12.86 25.85 11.85
N ASN A 501 -13.87 24.98 11.75
CA ASN A 501 -13.92 23.96 10.70
C ASN A 501 -14.42 24.59 9.40
N VAL A 502 -13.55 24.71 8.42
CA VAL A 502 -13.79 25.38 7.14
C VAL A 502 -13.81 24.40 5.98
N THR A 503 -14.50 24.81 4.93
CA THR A 503 -14.43 24.23 3.59
C THR A 503 -13.58 25.14 2.73
N LEU A 504 -12.51 24.59 2.18
CA LEU A 504 -11.71 25.19 1.12
C LEU A 504 -12.40 24.96 -0.23
N LEU A 505 -12.60 26.03 -0.99
CA LEU A 505 -13.19 26.01 -2.31
C LEU A 505 -12.24 26.69 -3.30
N MET A 506 -11.95 26.02 -4.40
CA MET A 506 -11.34 26.63 -5.57
C MET A 506 -12.20 26.31 -6.80
N ASP A 507 -12.64 27.30 -7.57
CA ASP A 507 -13.46 27.08 -8.77
C ASP A 507 -12.93 27.92 -9.92
N PHE A 508 -12.17 27.28 -10.80
CA PHE A 508 -11.54 27.93 -11.95
C PHE A 508 -12.48 28.02 -13.16
N GLY A 509 -13.71 27.49 -13.07
CA GLY A 509 -14.67 27.51 -14.16
C GLY A 509 -14.16 26.80 -15.43
N GLU A 510 -14.70 27.19 -16.59
CA GLU A 510 -14.35 26.60 -17.88
C GLU A 510 -12.96 27.04 -18.36
N THR A 511 -12.00 26.10 -18.43
CA THR A 511 -10.61 26.43 -18.76
C THR A 511 -10.26 26.42 -20.24
N GLY A 512 -11.25 26.17 -21.12
CA GLY A 512 -11.01 26.03 -22.57
C GLY A 512 -10.13 24.83 -22.94
N GLY A 513 -9.96 23.86 -22.03
CA GLY A 513 -9.08 22.71 -22.22
C GLY A 513 -7.61 22.98 -21.86
N GLU A 514 -7.26 24.19 -21.44
CA GLU A 514 -5.95 24.47 -20.84
C GLU A 514 -5.87 23.79 -19.46
N GLY A 515 -4.69 23.24 -19.16
CA GLY A 515 -4.42 22.60 -17.87
C GLY A 515 -4.32 23.62 -16.75
N LEU A 516 -4.47 23.16 -15.52
CA LEU A 516 -4.29 23.96 -14.31
C LEU A 516 -3.21 23.29 -13.45
N ASP A 517 -2.24 24.06 -12.97
CA ASP A 517 -1.18 23.58 -12.07
C ASP A 517 -1.17 24.40 -10.78
N VAL A 518 -2.01 24.00 -9.82
CA VAL A 518 -1.97 24.50 -8.45
C VAL A 518 -1.09 23.57 -7.63
N GLU A 519 0.05 24.08 -7.15
CA GLU A 519 1.03 23.29 -6.41
C GLU A 519 0.57 23.03 -4.98
N TRP A 520 0.31 24.11 -4.23
CA TRP A 520 -0.03 24.03 -2.82
C TRP A 520 -0.84 25.24 -2.36
N ILE A 521 -1.52 25.09 -1.23
CA ILE A 521 -2.15 26.16 -0.45
C ILE A 521 -1.69 26.09 1.00
N ARG A 522 -1.26 27.24 1.54
CA ARG A 522 -0.73 27.36 2.89
C ARG A 522 -1.30 28.57 3.59
N SER A 523 -1.63 28.44 4.88
CA SER A 523 -1.88 29.60 5.73
C SER A 523 -0.61 29.99 6.47
N VAL A 524 -0.26 31.29 6.49
CA VAL A 524 0.98 31.81 7.06
C VAL A 524 0.71 32.92 8.08
N ALA A 525 1.62 33.07 9.03
CA ALA A 525 1.52 34.07 10.09
C ALA A 525 1.95 35.47 9.60
N ASP A 526 2.95 35.51 8.71
CA ASP A 526 3.54 36.68 8.10
C ASP A 526 3.78 36.45 6.60
N LEU A 527 4.17 37.50 5.88
CA LEU A 527 4.40 37.49 4.44
C LEU A 527 5.87 37.17 4.08
N GLU A 528 6.62 36.50 4.96
CA GLU A 528 7.99 36.06 4.65
C GLU A 528 7.92 34.73 3.87
N PHE A 529 8.06 34.80 2.55
CA PHE A 529 8.13 33.65 1.64
C PHE A 529 9.56 33.36 1.18
#